data_AF-A0A819DQR2-F1
#
_entry.id   AF-A0A819DQR2-F1
#
_cell.length_a   1.000
_cell.length_b   1.000
_cell.length_c   1.000
_cell.angle_alpha   90.00
_cell.angle_beta   90.00
_cell.angle_gamma   90.00
#
_symmetry.space_group_name_H-M   'P 1'
#
loop_
_entity.id
_entity.type
_entity.pdbx_description
1 polymer ?
#
loop_
_entity_poly.entity_id
_entity_poly.type
_entity_poly.pdbx_seq_one_letter_code
_entity_poly.pdbx_strand_id
1 'polypeptide(L)'
;MTRISWINGLVGGLLISSCCVIQLFLNLFGIGCAGLNTLLLPYRPLFISLTIISLSYSFFRYRPSKWQFTIIISITLLLSFSPEFLRIYNNQFSTNNTIDHDLFITHWEILGMHCEGCRSAVIQSLRKLDGVLSVNVDLETGRAKLTSRNTLDTDTVIQAVQSAGFQAKKLM
;
A
#
# COMPACT_ATOMS: atom_id res chain seq x y z
N MET A 1 -39.08 -15.23 -20.32
CA MET A 1 -38.56 -13.84 -20.24
C MET A 1 -37.88 -13.64 -18.89
N THR A 2 -36.54 -13.65 -18.82
CA THR A 2 -35.77 -13.68 -17.56
C THR A 2 -34.75 -12.53 -17.47
N ARG A 3 -35.15 -11.31 -17.86
CA ARG A 3 -34.29 -10.11 -17.88
C ARG A 3 -33.68 -9.77 -16.51
N ILE A 4 -34.30 -10.22 -15.43
CA ILE A 4 -33.90 -10.01 -14.03
C ILE A 4 -32.64 -10.81 -13.65
N SER A 5 -32.40 -12.00 -14.21
CA SER A 5 -31.25 -12.85 -13.80
C SER A 5 -29.89 -12.25 -14.18
N TRP A 6 -29.81 -11.55 -15.30
CA TRP A 6 -28.57 -10.92 -15.75
C TRP A 6 -28.16 -9.74 -14.86
N ILE A 7 -29.13 -8.95 -14.40
CA ILE A 7 -28.90 -7.82 -13.49
C ILE A 7 -28.30 -8.31 -12.17
N ASN A 8 -28.83 -9.40 -11.59
CA ASN A 8 -28.31 -9.98 -10.36
C ASN A 8 -26.88 -10.51 -10.51
N GLY A 9 -26.52 -11.09 -11.67
CA GLY A 9 -25.14 -11.47 -11.98
C GLY A 9 -24.19 -10.28 -12.13
N LEU A 10 -24.66 -9.19 -12.75
CA LEU A 10 -23.89 -7.96 -12.95
C LEU A 10 -23.63 -7.22 -11.63
N VAL A 11 -24.65 -7.14 -10.76
CA VAL A 11 -24.53 -6.59 -9.40
C VAL A 11 -23.64 -7.47 -8.52
N GLY A 12 -23.74 -8.80 -8.65
CA GLY A 12 -22.84 -9.74 -7.97
C GLY A 12 -21.37 -9.58 -8.39
N GLY A 13 -21.10 -9.34 -9.68
CA GLY A 13 -19.77 -9.03 -10.17
C GLY A 13 -19.22 -7.69 -9.65
N LEU A 14 -20.06 -6.65 -9.62
CA LEU A 14 -19.71 -5.34 -9.05
C LEU A 14 -19.34 -5.40 -7.56
N LEU A 15 -19.96 -6.30 -6.79
CA LEU A 15 -19.62 -6.53 -5.39
C LEU A 15 -18.25 -7.22 -5.19
N ILE A 16 -17.70 -7.90 -6.20
CA ILE A 16 -16.33 -8.43 -6.16
C ILE A 16 -15.32 -7.29 -6.43
N SER A 17 -15.66 -6.32 -7.27
CA SER A 17 -14.92 -5.04 -7.43
C SER A 17 -15.16 -4.05 -6.27
N SER A 18 -15.69 -4.52 -5.13
CA SER A 18 -16.04 -3.67 -3.98
C SER A 18 -14.89 -2.84 -3.44
N CYS A 19 -13.63 -3.30 -3.57
CA CYS A 19 -12.48 -2.47 -3.23
C CYS A 19 -12.53 -1.10 -3.92
N CYS A 20 -12.65 -1.04 -5.24
CA CYS A 20 -12.66 0.21 -5.99
C CYS A 20 -13.86 1.12 -5.65
N VAL A 21 -15.06 0.55 -5.45
CA VAL A 21 -16.26 1.32 -5.11
C VAL A 21 -16.17 1.90 -3.70
N ILE A 22 -15.70 1.10 -2.74
CA ILE A 22 -15.46 1.53 -1.35
C ILE A 22 -14.33 2.57 -1.32
N GLN A 23 -13.23 2.36 -2.06
CA GLN A 23 -12.16 3.35 -2.20
C GLN A 23 -12.65 4.68 -2.77
N LEU A 24 -13.48 4.66 -3.83
CA LEU A 24 -14.01 5.87 -4.44
C LEU A 24 -14.93 6.63 -3.47
N PHE A 25 -15.78 5.90 -2.74
CA PHE A 25 -16.70 6.47 -1.75
C PHE A 25 -15.94 7.05 -0.54
N LEU A 26 -14.92 6.38 -0.01
CA LEU A 26 -14.15 6.90 1.14
C LEU A 26 -13.19 8.02 0.77
N ASN A 27 -12.69 8.07 -0.47
CA ASN A 27 -11.91 9.20 -0.97
C ASN A 27 -12.79 10.47 -1.08
N LEU A 28 -14.10 10.32 -1.33
CA LEU A 28 -15.08 11.41 -1.24
C LEU A 28 -15.27 11.93 0.20
N PHE A 29 -15.07 11.07 1.21
CA PHE A 29 -15.04 11.43 2.63
C PHE A 29 -13.62 11.82 3.14
N GLY A 30 -12.63 11.94 2.24
CA GLY A 30 -11.25 12.33 2.60
C GLY A 30 -10.44 11.29 3.38
N ILE A 31 -10.93 10.05 3.49
CA ILE A 31 -10.24 8.98 4.22
C ILE A 31 -9.24 8.29 3.29
N GLY A 32 -7.96 8.58 3.48
CA GLY A 32 -6.86 8.05 2.66
C GLY A 32 -6.70 6.52 2.76
N CYS A 33 -6.43 5.88 1.61
CA CYS A 33 -6.37 4.42 1.46
C CYS A 33 -5.39 3.68 2.41
N ALA A 34 -4.37 4.37 2.92
CA ALA A 34 -3.34 3.78 3.77
C ALA A 34 -3.82 3.45 5.20
N GLY A 35 -4.80 4.20 5.73
CA GLY A 35 -5.24 4.08 7.13
C GLY A 35 -6.36 3.07 7.38
N LEU A 36 -7.06 2.63 6.33
CA LEU A 36 -8.06 1.55 6.40
C LEU A 36 -7.46 0.18 6.03
N ASN A 37 -6.39 0.21 5.23
CA ASN A 37 -5.29 -0.73 5.38
C ASN A 37 -4.63 -0.52 6.77
N THR A 38 -3.82 -1.45 7.26
CA THR A 38 -3.61 -1.69 8.71
C THR A 38 -4.89 -2.12 9.45
N LEU A 39 -5.88 -1.24 9.64
CA LEU A 39 -7.06 -1.47 10.49
C LEU A 39 -7.90 -2.71 10.13
N LEU A 40 -8.11 -3.01 8.83
CA LEU A 40 -8.86 -4.20 8.39
C LEU A 40 -8.00 -5.42 7.99
N LEU A 41 -6.67 -5.38 8.18
CA LEU A 41 -5.80 -6.54 7.92
C LEU A 41 -6.23 -7.82 8.67
N PRO A 42 -6.59 -7.80 9.97
CA PRO A 42 -7.01 -9.03 10.67
C PRO A 42 -8.35 -9.59 10.18
N TYR A 43 -9.23 -8.77 9.59
CA TYR A 43 -10.58 -9.20 9.17
C TYR A 43 -10.70 -9.56 7.69
N ARG A 44 -9.68 -9.25 6.87
CA ARG A 44 -9.59 -9.61 5.45
C ARG A 44 -9.92 -11.08 5.14
N PRO A 45 -9.38 -12.10 5.86
CA PRO A 45 -9.69 -13.51 5.54
C PRO A 45 -11.13 -13.91 5.83
N LEU A 46 -11.81 -13.30 6.81
CA LEU A 46 -13.23 -13.57 7.09
C LEU A 46 -14.14 -13.13 5.94
N PHE A 47 -13.88 -11.95 5.37
CA PHE A 47 -14.61 -11.46 4.20
C PHE A 47 -14.39 -12.34 2.96
N ILE A 48 -13.16 -12.81 2.72
CA ILE A 48 -12.84 -13.73 1.63
C ILE A 48 -13.57 -15.07 1.81
N SER A 49 -13.61 -15.62 3.03
CA SER A 49 -14.35 -16.86 3.32
C SER A 49 -15.85 -16.70 3.04
N LEU A 50 -16.46 -15.59 3.45
CA LEU A 50 -17.87 -15.28 3.18
C LEU A 50 -18.19 -15.18 1.68
N THR A 51 -17.34 -14.53 0.89
CA THR A 51 -17.55 -14.45 -0.57
C THR A 51 -17.37 -15.80 -1.26
N ILE A 52 -16.39 -16.61 -0.85
CA ILE A 52 -16.21 -17.98 -1.36
C ILE A 52 -17.45 -18.84 -1.07
N ILE A 53 -17.97 -18.81 0.17
CA ILE A 53 -19.17 -19.57 0.55
C ILE A 53 -20.40 -19.12 -0.27
N SER A 54 -20.58 -17.81 -0.47
CA SER A 54 -21.67 -17.26 -1.28
C SER A 54 -21.58 -17.67 -2.76
N LEU A 55 -20.39 -17.61 -3.36
CA LEU A 55 -20.13 -18.06 -4.73
C LEU A 55 -20.34 -19.58 -4.89
N SER A 56 -19.85 -20.39 -3.96
CA SER A 56 -20.06 -21.84 -3.95
C SER A 56 -21.54 -22.20 -3.83
N TYR A 57 -22.29 -21.53 -2.95
CA TYR A 57 -23.72 -21.73 -2.79
C TYR A 57 -24.50 -21.33 -4.06
N SER A 58 -24.16 -20.19 -4.66
CA SER A 58 -24.76 -19.73 -5.92
C SER A 58 -24.49 -20.69 -7.08
N PHE A 59 -23.26 -21.19 -7.22
CA PHE A 59 -22.89 -22.19 -8.22
C PHE A 59 -23.63 -23.53 -8.04
N PHE A 60 -23.83 -23.96 -6.79
CA PHE A 60 -24.56 -25.19 -6.47
C PHE A 60 -26.08 -25.04 -6.73
N ARG A 61 -26.63 -23.83 -6.54
CA ARG A 61 -28.06 -23.54 -6.74
C ARG A 61 -28.41 -23.25 -8.21
N TYR A 62 -27.51 -22.64 -8.96
CA TYR A 62 -27.76 -22.13 -10.31
C TYR A 62 -26.88 -22.85 -11.34
N ARG A 63 -27.34 -24.01 -11.85
CA ARG A 63 -26.60 -24.87 -12.80
C ARG A 63 -26.48 -24.18 -14.18
N PRO A 64 -25.35 -23.52 -14.52
CA PRO A 64 -25.28 -22.66 -15.71
C PRO A 64 -24.78 -23.44 -16.94
N SER A 65 -24.88 -22.84 -18.12
CA SER A 65 -24.21 -23.36 -19.31
C SER A 65 -22.69 -23.32 -19.11
N LYS A 66 -22.02 -24.47 -19.34
CA LYS A 66 -20.59 -24.69 -19.03
C LYS A 66 -19.66 -23.62 -19.64
N TRP A 67 -20.01 -23.07 -20.80
CA TRP A 67 -19.20 -22.10 -21.54
C TRP A 67 -19.12 -20.70 -20.93
N GLN A 68 -20.14 -20.24 -20.21
CA GLN A 68 -20.11 -18.90 -19.59
C GLN A 68 -19.25 -18.89 -18.33
N PHE A 69 -19.20 -20.03 -17.62
CA PHE A 69 -18.48 -20.15 -16.35
C PHE A 69 -16.96 -20.17 -16.54
N THR A 70 -16.47 -20.85 -17.58
CA THR A 70 -15.04 -20.88 -17.93
C THR A 70 -14.51 -19.50 -18.35
N ILE A 71 -15.30 -18.73 -19.10
CA ILE A 71 -14.94 -17.36 -19.51
C ILE A 71 -14.81 -16.44 -18.29
N ILE A 72 -15.79 -16.47 -17.37
CA ILE A 72 -15.76 -15.63 -16.16
C ILE A 72 -14.57 -16.01 -15.27
N ILE A 73 -14.34 -17.31 -15.02
CA ILE A 73 -13.19 -17.77 -14.22
C ILE A 73 -11.85 -17.34 -14.85
N SER A 74 -11.70 -17.49 -16.17
CA SER A 74 -10.48 -17.10 -16.89
C SER A 74 -10.22 -15.59 -16.78
N ILE A 75 -11.24 -14.76 -16.98
CA ILE A 75 -11.16 -13.30 -16.83
C ILE A 75 -10.82 -12.91 -15.39
N THR A 76 -11.44 -13.54 -14.38
CA THR A 76 -11.13 -13.31 -12.96
C THR A 76 -9.68 -13.66 -12.64
N LEU A 77 -9.18 -14.81 -13.11
CA LEU A 77 -7.77 -15.21 -12.95
C LEU A 77 -6.81 -14.19 -13.59
N LEU A 78 -7.11 -13.74 -14.81
CA LEU A 78 -6.28 -12.77 -15.53
C LEU A 78 -6.20 -11.43 -14.78
N LEU A 79 -7.34 -10.95 -14.27
CA LEU A 79 -7.42 -9.73 -13.45
C LEU A 79 -6.69 -9.89 -12.11
N SER A 80 -6.83 -11.05 -11.44
CA SER A 80 -6.13 -11.36 -10.19
C SER A 80 -4.61 -11.50 -10.34
N PHE A 81 -4.10 -11.88 -11.52
CA PHE A 81 -2.65 -12.00 -11.79
C PHE A 81 -2.01 -10.65 -12.19
N SER A 82 -2.80 -9.69 -12.67
CA SER A 82 -2.30 -8.35 -13.03
C SER A 82 -1.59 -7.56 -11.91
N PRO A 83 -2.04 -7.55 -10.62
CA PRO A 83 -1.29 -6.89 -9.55
C PRO A 83 0.08 -7.52 -9.27
N GLU A 84 0.25 -8.82 -9.52
CA GLU A 84 1.53 -9.50 -9.30
C GLU A 84 2.56 -9.11 -10.37
N PHE A 85 2.13 -9.03 -11.63
CA PHE A 85 2.97 -8.57 -12.74
C PHE A 85 3.41 -7.10 -12.55
N LEU A 86 2.50 -6.22 -12.14
CA LEU A 86 2.82 -4.83 -11.78
C LEU A 86 3.77 -4.73 -10.58
N ARG A 87 3.65 -5.62 -9.58
CA ARG A 87 4.57 -5.66 -8.42
C ARG A 87 5.99 -6.07 -8.82
N ILE A 88 6.12 -6.96 -9.80
CA ILE A 88 7.42 -7.38 -10.34
C ILE A 88 8.04 -6.24 -11.16
N TYR A 89 7.29 -5.67 -12.11
CA TYR A 89 7.81 -4.60 -12.97
C TYR A 89 8.22 -3.35 -12.18
N ASN A 90 7.42 -2.94 -11.20
CA ASN A 90 7.71 -1.75 -10.38
C ASN A 90 8.92 -1.94 -9.45
N ASN A 91 9.15 -3.16 -8.92
CA ASN A 91 10.31 -3.40 -8.05
C ASN A 91 11.64 -3.26 -8.81
N GLN A 92 11.65 -3.69 -10.08
CA GLN A 92 12.84 -3.71 -10.93
C GLN A 92 13.21 -2.29 -11.41
N PHE A 93 12.21 -1.43 -11.63
CA PHE A 93 12.43 0.00 -11.90
C PHE A 93 12.98 0.73 -10.65
N SER A 94 12.47 0.40 -9.46
CA SER A 94 12.92 1.01 -8.20
C SER A 94 14.38 0.68 -7.86
N THR A 95 14.87 -0.52 -8.19
CA THR A 95 16.29 -0.88 -8.02
C THR A 95 17.18 -0.21 -9.07
N ASN A 96 16.80 -0.25 -10.35
CA ASN A 96 17.63 0.31 -11.42
C ASN A 96 17.85 1.82 -11.28
N ASN A 97 16.90 2.55 -10.69
CA ASN A 97 17.02 4.00 -10.45
C ASN A 97 17.89 4.35 -9.22
N THR A 98 18.50 3.37 -8.54
CA THR A 98 19.34 3.58 -7.34
C THR A 98 20.82 3.26 -7.53
N ILE A 99 21.25 2.87 -8.73
CA ILE A 99 22.62 2.42 -9.03
C ILE A 99 23.24 3.24 -10.19
N ASP A 100 23.30 4.57 -10.07
CA ASP A 100 24.22 5.40 -10.91
C ASP A 100 24.49 6.84 -10.39
N HIS A 101 24.41 7.07 -9.07
CA HIS A 101 24.84 8.35 -8.51
C HIS A 101 25.63 8.14 -7.22
N ASP A 102 26.55 9.07 -6.96
CA ASP A 102 27.28 9.18 -5.71
C ASP A 102 26.30 9.54 -4.59
N LEU A 103 25.88 8.52 -3.82
CA LEU A 103 24.78 8.60 -2.86
C LEU A 103 25.33 8.54 -1.43
N PHE A 104 25.21 9.66 -0.73
CA PHE A 104 25.57 9.76 0.67
C PHE A 104 24.50 9.08 1.52
N ILE A 105 24.84 7.91 2.06
CA ILE A 105 24.01 7.17 3.02
C ILE A 105 24.49 7.55 4.41
N THR A 106 23.59 8.12 5.22
CA THR A 106 23.85 8.40 6.64
C THR A 106 22.86 7.67 7.54
N HIS A 107 23.38 7.17 8.67
CA HIS A 107 22.59 6.47 9.67
C HIS A 107 22.34 7.39 10.86
N TRP A 108 21.13 7.31 11.39
CA TRP A 108 20.64 8.15 12.46
C TRP A 108 19.79 7.32 13.43
N GLU A 109 19.77 7.72 14.69
CA GLU A 109 18.91 7.22 15.76
C GLU A 109 17.91 8.33 16.10
N ILE A 110 16.62 8.04 16.12
CA ILE A 110 15.58 9.03 16.45
C ILE A 110 14.86 8.60 17.72
N LEU A 111 14.94 9.44 18.74
CA LEU A 111 14.34 9.21 20.05
C LEU A 111 12.89 9.69 20.07
N GLY A 112 12.01 8.91 20.70
CA GLY A 112 10.61 9.28 20.94
C GLY A 112 9.58 8.78 19.91
N MET A 113 10.00 8.11 18.83
CA MET A 113 9.05 7.53 17.86
C MET A 113 8.43 6.24 18.40
N HIS A 114 7.15 6.29 18.77
CA HIS A 114 6.40 5.12 19.27
C HIS A 114 5.18 4.77 18.40
N CYS A 115 5.01 5.43 17.24
CA CYS A 115 3.81 5.30 16.42
C CYS A 115 4.07 5.53 14.92
N GLU A 116 3.26 4.93 14.05
CA GLU A 116 3.39 5.12 12.58
C GLU A 116 3.13 6.57 12.13
N GLY A 117 2.25 7.30 12.82
CA GLY A 117 2.07 8.74 12.61
C GLY A 117 3.33 9.55 12.93
N CYS A 118 4.03 9.16 14.01
CA CYS A 118 5.27 9.74 14.49
C CYS A 118 6.38 9.56 13.44
N ARG A 119 6.54 8.32 12.96
CA ARG A 119 7.45 7.97 11.85
C ARG A 119 7.13 8.75 10.58
N SER A 120 5.85 8.85 10.21
CA SER A 120 5.42 9.56 8.99
C SER A 120 5.75 11.05 9.05
N ALA A 121 5.55 11.70 10.22
CA ALA A 121 5.91 13.10 10.44
C ALA A 121 7.41 13.35 10.26
N VAL A 122 8.27 12.49 10.83
CA VAL A 122 9.74 12.64 10.70
C VAL A 122 10.23 12.33 9.28
N ILE A 123 9.67 11.33 8.60
CA ILE A 123 9.96 11.08 7.18
C ILE A 123 9.60 12.33 6.35
N GLN A 124 8.48 12.98 6.65
CA GLN A 124 8.02 14.14 5.89
C GLN A 124 8.76 15.45 6.22
N SER A 125 9.36 15.60 7.41
CA SER A 125 10.28 16.72 7.67
C SER A 125 11.63 16.50 7.00
N LEU A 126 12.20 15.29 7.10
CA LEU A 126 13.48 14.93 6.46
C LEU A 126 13.42 15.03 4.93
N ARG A 127 12.30 14.65 4.29
CA ARG A 127 12.11 14.78 2.83
C ARG A 127 12.02 16.21 2.32
N LYS A 128 11.88 17.22 3.19
CA LYS A 128 11.89 18.64 2.79
C LYS A 128 13.31 19.21 2.66
N LEU A 129 14.33 18.48 3.11
CA LEU A 129 15.72 18.92 3.04
C LEU A 129 16.27 18.80 1.61
N ASP A 130 16.90 19.87 1.12
CA ASP A 130 17.48 19.93 -0.21
C ASP A 130 18.57 18.87 -0.42
N GLY A 131 18.35 17.98 -1.39
CA GLY A 131 19.25 16.89 -1.74
C GLY A 131 18.87 15.52 -1.17
N VAL A 132 17.83 15.42 -0.32
CA VAL A 132 17.29 14.13 0.14
C VAL A 132 16.52 13.42 -0.97
N LEU A 133 16.92 12.19 -1.28
CA LEU A 133 16.28 11.34 -2.29
C LEU A 133 15.37 10.29 -1.66
N SER A 134 15.80 9.71 -0.54
CA SER A 134 15.00 8.73 0.19
C SER A 134 15.27 8.79 1.69
N VAL A 135 14.22 8.51 2.46
CA VAL A 135 14.26 8.40 3.92
C VAL A 135 13.56 7.10 4.26
N ASN A 136 14.28 6.18 4.90
CA ASN A 136 13.68 5.00 5.51
C ASN A 136 13.86 5.09 7.03
N VAL A 137 12.82 4.73 7.78
CA VAL A 137 12.80 4.78 9.24
C VAL A 137 12.22 3.48 9.76
N ASP A 138 12.91 2.87 10.69
CA ASP A 138 12.64 1.58 11.30
C ASP A 138 12.14 1.81 12.75
N LEU A 139 10.89 1.41 13.03
CA LEU A 139 10.27 1.62 14.35
C LEU A 139 10.74 0.62 15.40
N GLU A 140 11.13 -0.60 14.99
CA GLU A 140 11.56 -1.65 15.93
C GLU A 140 12.93 -1.32 16.54
N THR A 141 13.81 -0.71 15.75
CA THR A 141 15.17 -0.34 16.18
C THR A 141 15.39 1.17 16.38
N GLY A 142 14.39 2.01 16.11
CA GLY A 142 14.50 3.48 16.22
C GLY A 142 15.46 4.14 15.23
N ARG A 143 15.92 3.39 14.20
CA ARG A 143 16.96 3.83 13.27
C ARG A 143 16.37 4.43 12.00
N ALA A 144 16.96 5.53 11.55
CA ALA A 144 16.73 6.12 10.23
C ALA A 144 17.94 5.92 9.33
N LYS A 145 17.67 5.62 8.06
CA LYS A 145 18.61 5.60 6.95
C LYS A 145 18.22 6.73 6.00
N LEU A 146 19.06 7.74 5.91
CA LEU A 146 18.90 8.90 5.06
C LEU A 146 19.81 8.73 3.83
N THR A 147 19.24 8.90 2.64
CA THR A 147 19.97 8.80 1.37
C THR A 147 19.86 10.14 0.63
N SER A 148 20.98 10.81 0.42
CA SER A 148 21.07 12.12 -0.23
C SER A 148 22.07 12.14 -1.40
N ARG A 149 21.89 13.10 -2.33
CA ARG A 149 22.80 13.35 -3.46
C ARG A 149 24.06 14.14 -3.05
N ASN A 150 23.98 14.83 -1.92
CA ASN A 150 25.02 15.69 -1.36
C ASN A 150 25.31 15.29 0.09
N THR A 151 26.46 15.73 0.61
CA THR A 151 26.74 15.69 2.05
C THR A 151 25.79 16.65 2.77
N LEU A 152 24.83 16.11 3.51
CA LEU A 152 23.94 16.92 4.34
C LEU A 152 24.65 17.33 5.63
N ASP A 153 24.48 18.61 5.98
CA ASP A 153 24.94 19.13 7.26
C ASP A 153 24.20 18.47 8.43
N THR A 154 24.92 18.24 9.53
CA THR A 154 24.42 17.45 10.67
C THR A 154 23.42 18.25 11.50
N ASP A 155 23.67 19.55 11.71
CA ASP A 155 22.77 20.42 12.46
C ASP A 155 21.46 20.67 11.71
N THR A 156 21.53 20.82 10.38
CA THR A 156 20.36 20.94 9.49
C THR A 156 19.41 19.74 9.61
N VAL A 157 19.96 18.51 9.65
CA VAL A 157 19.16 17.28 9.83
C VAL A 157 18.55 17.23 11.23
N ILE A 158 19.32 17.57 12.28
CA ILE A 158 18.82 17.62 13.66
C ILE A 158 17.68 18.63 13.79
N GLN A 159 17.82 19.83 13.22
CA GLN A 159 16.81 20.88 13.24
C GLN A 159 15.51 20.45 12.53
N ALA A 160 15.62 19.73 11.39
CA ALA A 160 14.45 19.19 10.70
C ALA A 160 13.69 18.13 11.53
N VAL A 161 14.40 17.30 12.31
CA VAL A 161 13.76 16.32 13.21
C VAL A 161 13.18 16.99 14.46
N GLN A 162 13.86 18.01 15.01
CA GLN A 162 13.35 18.85 16.10
C GLN A 162 12.09 19.62 15.69
N SER A 163 12.00 20.10 14.45
CA SER A 163 10.78 20.75 13.93
C SER A 163 9.56 19.82 13.88
N ALA A 164 9.79 18.50 13.85
CA ALA A 164 8.74 17.48 13.97
C ALA A 164 8.46 17.06 15.43
N GLY A 165 9.18 17.61 16.42
CA GLY A 165 9.02 17.30 17.84
C GLY A 165 9.88 16.16 18.38
N PHE A 166 10.88 15.69 17.62
CA PHE A 166 11.72 14.53 17.98
C PHE A 166 13.20 14.91 18.09
N GLN A 167 14.01 14.04 18.69
CA GLN A 167 15.46 14.23 18.78
C GLN A 167 16.17 13.22 17.88
N ALA A 168 17.15 13.68 17.10
CA ALA A 168 17.99 12.83 16.26
C ALA A 168 19.44 12.83 16.73
N LYS A 169 20.09 11.68 16.64
CA LYS A 169 21.51 11.48 16.90
C LYS A 169 22.13 10.77 15.70
N LYS A 170 23.25 11.28 15.20
CA LYS A 170 23.98 10.64 14.09
C LYS A 170 24.64 9.36 14.60
N LEU A 171 24.46 8.27 13.86
CA LEU A 171 25.22 7.03 14.04
C LEU A 171 26.42 7.08 13.11
N MET A 172 27.60 6.82 13.69
CA MET A 172 28.91 6.97 13.04
C MET A 172 29.35 5.69 12.35
#